data_AF-A0A494VJP2-F1
#
_entry.id   AF-A0A494VJP2-F1
#
_cell.length_a   1.000
_cell.length_b   1.000
_cell.length_c   1.000
_cell.angle_alpha   90.00
_cell.angle_beta   90.00
_cell.angle_gamma   90.00
#
_symmetry.space_group_name_H-M   'P 1'
#
loop_
_entity.id
_entity.type
_entity.pdbx_description
1 polymer ?
#
loop_
_entity_poly.entity_id
_entity_poly.type
_entity_poly.pdbx_seq_one_letter_code
_entity_poly.pdbx_strand_id
1 'polypeptide(L)'
;MNPHLNIFNNYREDYSTPLENNLTRAFIITLHHEPNLLRDFMYLISGEMSWDKVSVSIQDKNIDISGFERVIGLALTSKEIDDLTIAAIGAYGSATPIPDFLIYNTRVLIVGEVKKHSENPVAQLKNQLNYLIEQRSEKGKEVDINYKALSWTMILSKLIIPHINYHKKSAMQPVWANNFKDYIATHYTDWLPVPTLDKVDFSTDEDSVTKQLIEKRLHTIQGFTRFGTPNYWVGGRITMPIDFGWATEALVQLTKHHNRNAIQITIWPADTKAQGYRIFYKGMDWVNATSLTTSDGLYELDIYPYVKFSHVMGKWIGAINFNDEFQDRGKQFHTRKNFEKFCKSWDRGDWPELEQKFDNEFSEEFDWRAESGWDPEFRHSGRNFVFISMGFECNIFIPFEQLQAAEKSDPSGNTAAALLQNTIESFQTLVNQT
;
A
#
# COMPACT_ATOMS: atom_id res chain seq x y z
N MET A 1 -0.13 -19.51 12.52
CA MET A 1 -0.17 -20.97 12.25
C MET A 1 1.19 -21.36 11.70
N ASN A 2 1.72 -22.55 11.98
CA ASN A 2 2.99 -22.98 11.37
C ASN A 2 2.79 -23.13 9.84
N PRO A 3 3.50 -22.40 8.97
CA PRO A 3 3.32 -22.47 7.51
C PRO A 3 3.52 -23.88 6.94
N HIS A 4 4.31 -24.71 7.63
CA HIS A 4 4.56 -26.12 7.27
C HIS A 4 3.37 -27.05 7.53
N LEU A 5 2.35 -26.57 8.26
CA LEU A 5 1.09 -27.30 8.46
C LEU A 5 0.00 -26.87 7.46
N ASN A 6 0.32 -25.94 6.55
CA ASN A 6 -0.64 -25.53 5.53
C ASN A 6 -0.78 -26.62 4.46
N ILE A 7 -2.00 -27.09 4.25
CA ILE A 7 -2.33 -28.19 3.31
C ILE A 7 -2.05 -27.86 1.83
N PHE A 8 -1.93 -26.58 1.48
CA PHE A 8 -1.68 -26.12 0.12
C PHE A 8 -0.21 -25.76 -0.12
N ASN A 9 0.61 -25.68 0.93
CA ASN A 9 2.04 -25.50 0.80
C ASN A 9 2.70 -26.87 0.55
N ASN A 10 3.43 -27.01 -0.55
CA ASN A 10 4.23 -28.22 -0.78
C ASN A 10 5.50 -28.17 0.07
N TYR A 11 5.89 -29.30 0.67
CA TYR A 11 7.08 -29.40 1.53
C TYR A 11 8.41 -29.13 0.79
N ARG A 12 8.38 -29.13 -0.55
CA ARG A 12 9.47 -28.79 -1.46
C ARG A 12 8.91 -27.94 -2.60
N GLU A 13 8.74 -26.65 -2.38
CA GLU A 13 8.56 -25.71 -3.50
C GLU A 13 9.94 -25.33 -4.03
N ASP A 14 10.28 -25.81 -5.23
CA ASP A 14 11.35 -25.23 -6.02
C ASP A 14 10.79 -24.14 -6.94
N TYR A 15 11.66 -23.29 -7.48
CA TYR A 15 11.29 -22.22 -8.42
C TYR A 15 10.60 -22.72 -9.70
N SER A 16 10.55 -24.04 -9.95
CA SER A 16 9.86 -24.66 -11.08
C SER A 16 8.43 -25.13 -10.77
N THR A 17 7.93 -24.88 -9.56
CA THR A 17 6.58 -25.31 -9.16
C THR A 17 5.51 -24.49 -9.92
N PRO A 18 4.52 -25.12 -10.58
CA PRO A 18 3.49 -24.42 -11.34
C PRO A 18 2.48 -23.76 -10.39
N LEU A 19 2.82 -22.56 -9.91
CA LEU A 19 2.05 -21.79 -8.93
C LEU A 19 0.61 -21.49 -9.38
N GLU A 20 0.35 -21.33 -10.68
CA GLU A 20 -1.01 -21.14 -11.24
C GLU A 20 -1.87 -22.41 -11.05
N ASN A 21 -1.31 -23.59 -11.36
CA ASN A 21 -2.03 -24.86 -11.15
C ASN A 21 -2.30 -25.13 -9.67
N ASN A 22 -1.35 -24.76 -8.79
CA ASN A 22 -1.53 -24.89 -7.34
C ASN A 22 -2.61 -23.93 -6.82
N LEU A 23 -2.68 -22.72 -7.35
CA LEU A 23 -3.72 -21.74 -7.02
C LEU A 23 -5.11 -22.25 -7.41
N THR A 24 -5.29 -22.70 -8.66
CA THR A 24 -6.55 -23.31 -9.13
C THR A 24 -6.93 -24.50 -8.26
N ARG A 25 -5.98 -25.42 -8.02
CA ARG A 25 -6.22 -26.60 -7.19
C ARG A 25 -6.60 -26.24 -5.76
N ALA A 26 -5.89 -25.31 -5.13
CA ALA A 26 -6.16 -24.89 -3.75
C ALA A 26 -7.54 -24.25 -3.62
N PHE A 27 -7.92 -23.40 -4.58
CA PHE A 27 -9.24 -22.78 -4.61
C PHE A 27 -10.35 -23.82 -4.79
N ILE A 28 -10.21 -24.73 -5.74
CA ILE A 28 -11.20 -25.77 -6.03
C ILE A 28 -11.36 -26.76 -4.89
N ILE A 29 -10.27 -27.21 -4.28
CA ILE A 29 -10.32 -28.08 -3.09
C ILE A 29 -11.03 -27.37 -1.94
N THR A 30 -10.77 -26.07 -1.75
CA THR A 30 -11.46 -25.25 -0.75
C THR A 30 -12.96 -25.22 -0.98
N LEU A 31 -13.41 -24.97 -2.21
CA LEU A 31 -14.84 -25.01 -2.55
C LEU A 31 -15.45 -26.40 -2.33
N HIS A 32 -14.76 -27.47 -2.73
CA HIS A 32 -15.26 -28.83 -2.61
C HIS A 32 -15.50 -29.25 -1.15
N HIS A 33 -14.64 -28.84 -0.23
CA HIS A 33 -14.73 -29.22 1.17
C HIS A 33 -15.54 -28.25 2.05
N GLU A 34 -15.96 -27.10 1.52
CA GLU A 34 -16.74 -26.10 2.23
C GLU A 34 -18.08 -25.85 1.49
N PRO A 35 -19.12 -26.68 1.70
CA PRO A 35 -20.35 -26.61 0.91
C PRO A 35 -21.09 -25.27 0.98
N ASN A 36 -21.06 -24.59 2.14
CA ASN A 36 -21.64 -23.26 2.28
C ASN A 36 -20.88 -22.22 1.45
N LEU A 37 -19.55 -22.31 1.42
CA LEU A 37 -18.70 -21.44 0.61
C LEU A 37 -18.94 -21.69 -0.89
N LEU A 38 -19.06 -22.96 -1.29
CA LEU A 38 -19.43 -23.31 -2.67
C LEU A 38 -20.77 -22.71 -3.05
N ARG A 39 -21.80 -22.85 -2.21
CA ARG A 39 -23.11 -22.23 -2.45
C ARG A 39 -23.01 -20.72 -2.63
N ASP A 40 -22.26 -20.05 -1.76
CA ASP A 40 -22.09 -18.59 -1.81
C ASP A 40 -21.30 -18.17 -3.07
N PHE A 41 -20.33 -18.98 -3.50
CA PHE A 41 -19.62 -18.81 -4.77
C PHE A 41 -20.55 -18.96 -5.99
N MET A 42 -21.43 -19.98 -5.98
CA MET A 42 -22.42 -20.14 -7.04
C MET A 42 -23.37 -18.94 -7.11
N TYR A 43 -23.85 -18.47 -5.96
CA TYR A 43 -24.68 -17.27 -5.88
C TYR A 43 -23.94 -16.04 -6.42
N LEU A 44 -22.66 -15.87 -6.07
CA LEU A 44 -21.84 -14.76 -6.57
C LEU A 44 -21.75 -14.78 -8.11
N ILE A 45 -21.75 -15.96 -8.74
CA ILE A 45 -21.57 -16.09 -10.19
C ILE A 45 -22.90 -16.03 -10.93
N SER A 46 -23.87 -16.85 -10.55
CA SER A 46 -25.14 -17.00 -11.28
C SER A 46 -26.29 -16.19 -10.71
N GLY A 47 -26.18 -15.66 -9.48
CA GLY A 47 -27.29 -15.03 -8.76
C GLY A 47 -28.30 -16.03 -8.19
N GLU A 48 -28.06 -17.34 -8.31
CA GLU A 48 -28.98 -18.38 -7.85
C GLU A 48 -28.47 -19.05 -6.56
N MET A 49 -29.32 -19.10 -5.52
CA MET A 49 -28.96 -19.67 -4.22
C MET A 49 -29.03 -21.20 -4.14
N SER A 50 -29.76 -21.85 -5.04
CA SER A 50 -30.10 -23.27 -4.94
C SER A 50 -29.49 -24.05 -6.10
N TRP A 51 -28.39 -24.75 -5.82
CA TRP A 51 -27.82 -25.74 -6.72
C TRP A 51 -27.92 -27.11 -6.05
N ASP A 52 -28.57 -28.05 -6.73
CA ASP A 52 -28.52 -29.46 -6.36
C ASP A 52 -27.07 -29.99 -6.43
N LYS A 53 -26.83 -31.21 -5.95
CA LYS A 53 -25.52 -31.92 -5.89
C LYS A 53 -24.53 -31.42 -6.95
N VAL A 54 -23.58 -30.59 -6.51
CA VAL A 54 -22.56 -29.97 -7.37
C VAL A 54 -21.36 -30.90 -7.49
N SER A 55 -20.91 -31.10 -8.72
CA SER A 55 -19.67 -31.81 -9.04
C SER A 55 -18.59 -30.82 -9.46
N VAL A 56 -17.35 -31.15 -9.16
CA VAL A 56 -16.19 -30.32 -9.49
C VAL A 56 -15.13 -31.18 -10.15
N SER A 57 -14.49 -30.66 -11.19
CA SER A 57 -13.42 -31.34 -11.94
C SER A 57 -12.32 -30.34 -12.30
N ILE A 58 -11.07 -30.79 -12.32
CA ILE A 58 -9.89 -29.96 -12.64
C ILE A 58 -9.28 -30.52 -13.92
N GLN A 59 -9.01 -29.67 -14.91
CA GLN A 59 -8.36 -30.04 -16.17
C GLN A 59 -9.01 -31.22 -16.92
N ASP A 60 -10.34 -31.35 -16.85
CA ASP A 60 -11.08 -32.37 -17.58
C ASP A 60 -11.37 -31.92 -19.03
N LYS A 61 -10.97 -32.76 -19.98
CA LYS A 61 -11.07 -32.54 -21.43
C LYS A 61 -12.21 -33.31 -22.10
N ASN A 62 -12.89 -34.18 -21.36
CA ASN A 62 -13.85 -35.14 -21.91
C ASN A 62 -15.29 -34.91 -21.41
N ILE A 63 -15.63 -33.70 -20.95
CA ILE A 63 -16.98 -33.44 -20.45
C ILE A 63 -17.99 -33.43 -21.61
N ASP A 64 -19.02 -34.26 -21.50
CA ASP A 64 -20.17 -34.20 -22.39
C ASP A 64 -21.06 -33.02 -21.97
N ILE A 65 -21.11 -31.99 -22.81
CA ILE A 65 -21.91 -30.79 -22.53
C ILE A 65 -23.35 -30.88 -23.06
N SER A 66 -23.75 -32.01 -23.64
CA SER A 66 -25.05 -32.16 -24.30
C SER A 66 -26.24 -31.95 -23.35
N GLY A 67 -26.08 -32.18 -22.05
CA GLY A 67 -27.14 -32.08 -21.05
C GLY A 67 -27.37 -30.70 -20.42
N PHE A 68 -26.52 -29.70 -20.66
CA PHE A 68 -26.63 -28.41 -19.97
C PHE A 68 -27.56 -27.42 -20.69
N GLU A 69 -28.35 -26.69 -19.90
CA GLU A 69 -29.25 -25.61 -20.35
C GLU A 69 -28.52 -24.27 -20.36
N ARG A 70 -27.60 -24.07 -19.40
CA ARG A 70 -26.82 -22.84 -19.24
C ARG A 70 -25.34 -23.15 -19.08
N VAL A 71 -24.50 -22.34 -19.72
CA VAL A 71 -23.04 -22.41 -19.58
C VAL A 71 -22.50 -21.05 -19.15
N ILE A 72 -21.68 -21.03 -18.12
CA ILE A 72 -21.04 -19.82 -17.61
C ILE A 72 -19.53 -19.92 -17.80
N GLY A 73 -18.98 -19.06 -18.64
CA GLY A 73 -17.53 -18.85 -18.72
C GLY A 73 -17.08 -17.95 -17.59
N LEU A 74 -16.19 -18.44 -16.72
CA LEU A 74 -15.64 -17.70 -15.60
C LEU A 74 -14.15 -17.42 -15.77
N ALA A 75 -13.80 -16.15 -15.90
CA ALA A 75 -12.43 -15.66 -15.84
C ALA A 75 -12.05 -15.31 -14.39
N LEU A 76 -10.97 -15.90 -13.87
CA LEU A 76 -10.36 -15.53 -12.59
C LEU A 76 -8.96 -14.95 -12.83
N THR A 77 -8.72 -13.71 -12.42
CA THR A 77 -7.44 -13.01 -12.64
C THR A 77 -7.15 -12.05 -11.47
N SER A 78 -5.97 -11.44 -11.44
CA SER A 78 -5.64 -10.44 -10.42
C SER A 78 -6.34 -9.09 -10.63
N LYS A 79 -6.78 -8.79 -11.87
CA LYS A 79 -7.41 -7.51 -12.22
C LYS A 79 -8.92 -7.67 -12.45
N GLU A 80 -9.71 -6.68 -12.02
CA GLU A 80 -11.12 -6.62 -12.40
C GLU A 80 -11.28 -6.36 -13.90
N ILE A 81 -12.19 -7.10 -14.54
CA ILE A 81 -12.57 -6.95 -15.95
C ILE A 81 -14.07 -6.69 -15.96
N ASP A 82 -14.47 -5.53 -16.50
CA ASP A 82 -15.87 -5.15 -16.59
C ASP A 82 -16.59 -5.83 -17.76
N ASP A 83 -17.92 -5.86 -17.68
CA ASP A 83 -18.78 -6.54 -18.67
C ASP A 83 -18.64 -5.96 -20.09
N LEU A 84 -18.37 -4.65 -20.24
CA LEU A 84 -18.17 -4.03 -21.55
C LEU A 84 -16.85 -4.52 -22.18
N THR A 85 -15.79 -4.61 -21.38
CA THR A 85 -14.52 -5.19 -21.81
C THR A 85 -14.68 -6.67 -22.19
N ILE A 86 -15.43 -7.45 -21.40
CA ILE A 86 -15.72 -8.86 -21.73
C ILE A 86 -16.47 -8.95 -23.06
N ALA A 87 -17.48 -8.10 -23.29
CA ALA A 87 -18.26 -8.10 -24.52
C ALA A 87 -17.41 -7.74 -25.76
N ALA A 88 -16.49 -6.79 -25.63
CA ALA A 88 -15.65 -6.31 -26.73
C ALA A 88 -14.58 -7.30 -27.21
N ILE A 89 -14.12 -8.20 -26.34
CA ILE A 89 -13.04 -9.15 -26.67
C ILE A 89 -13.57 -10.32 -27.49
N GLY A 90 -13.01 -10.54 -28.69
CA GLY A 90 -13.30 -11.72 -29.51
C GLY A 90 -12.56 -12.98 -29.03
N ALA A 91 -13.01 -14.16 -29.48
CA ALA A 91 -12.26 -15.41 -29.29
C ALA A 91 -10.97 -15.40 -30.12
N TYR A 92 -9.87 -15.95 -29.57
CA TYR A 92 -8.61 -16.14 -30.29
C TYR A 92 -7.94 -17.45 -29.85
N GLY A 93 -7.36 -18.18 -30.81
CA GLY A 93 -6.64 -19.45 -30.59
C GLY A 93 -7.14 -20.58 -31.48
N SER A 94 -6.28 -21.57 -31.77
CA SER A 94 -6.56 -22.64 -32.75
C SER A 94 -6.24 -24.07 -32.25
N ALA A 95 -6.21 -24.29 -30.94
CA ALA A 95 -5.95 -25.61 -30.37
C ALA A 95 -7.06 -25.99 -29.38
N THR A 96 -7.37 -27.28 -29.30
CA THR A 96 -8.26 -27.94 -28.32
C THR A 96 -7.92 -27.48 -26.91
N PRO A 97 -8.64 -26.49 -26.37
CA PRO A 97 -8.20 -25.84 -25.15
C PRO A 97 -8.75 -26.59 -23.93
N ILE A 98 -7.89 -26.90 -22.96
CA ILE A 98 -8.27 -27.58 -21.71
C ILE A 98 -8.64 -26.50 -20.70
N PRO A 99 -9.84 -26.52 -20.10
CA PRO A 99 -10.22 -25.58 -19.06
C PRO A 99 -9.49 -25.89 -17.76
N ASP A 100 -9.18 -24.87 -16.95
CA ASP A 100 -8.49 -25.06 -15.68
C ASP A 100 -9.36 -25.82 -14.68
N PHE A 101 -10.66 -25.51 -14.64
CA PHE A 101 -11.63 -26.25 -13.84
C PHE A 101 -13.04 -26.20 -14.43
N LEU A 102 -13.86 -27.16 -13.99
CA LEU A 102 -15.27 -27.28 -14.29
C LEU A 102 -16.05 -27.43 -12.99
N ILE A 103 -17.15 -26.69 -12.84
CA ILE A 103 -18.10 -26.85 -11.73
C ILE A 103 -19.48 -26.99 -12.37
N TYR A 104 -20.22 -28.04 -12.03
CA TYR A 104 -21.48 -28.31 -12.70
C TYR A 104 -22.51 -29.02 -11.83
N ASN A 105 -23.78 -28.83 -12.17
CA ASN A 105 -24.90 -29.64 -11.67
C ASN A 105 -25.63 -30.30 -12.86
N THR A 106 -26.92 -30.63 -12.74
CA THR A 106 -27.67 -31.27 -13.83
C THR A 106 -28.07 -30.32 -14.97
N ARG A 107 -28.04 -28.99 -14.76
CA ARG A 107 -28.55 -27.99 -15.71
C ARG A 107 -27.54 -26.93 -16.12
N VAL A 108 -26.57 -26.63 -15.25
CA VAL A 108 -25.61 -25.54 -15.44
C VAL A 108 -24.19 -26.05 -15.36
N LEU A 109 -23.37 -25.59 -16.30
CA LEU A 109 -21.93 -25.83 -16.36
C LEU A 109 -21.17 -24.50 -16.20
N ILE A 110 -20.21 -24.46 -15.30
CA ILE A 110 -19.23 -23.39 -15.18
C ILE A 110 -17.91 -23.89 -15.74
N VAL A 111 -17.35 -23.15 -16.69
CA VAL A 111 -16.03 -23.39 -17.27
C VAL A 111 -15.11 -22.28 -16.80
N GLY A 112 -14.07 -22.64 -16.04
CA GLY A 112 -13.15 -21.70 -15.42
C GLY A 112 -11.81 -21.61 -16.12
N GLU A 113 -11.32 -20.39 -16.30
CA GLU A 113 -9.95 -20.08 -16.72
C GLU A 113 -9.30 -19.13 -15.70
N VAL A 114 -8.13 -19.52 -15.21
CA VAL A 114 -7.40 -18.87 -14.13
C VAL A 114 -6.12 -18.25 -14.67
N LYS A 115 -5.83 -17.02 -14.26
CA LYS A 115 -4.53 -16.38 -14.46
C LYS A 115 -4.01 -15.84 -13.14
N LYS A 116 -2.71 -16.01 -12.92
CA LYS A 116 -2.02 -15.44 -11.76
C LYS A 116 -1.91 -13.92 -11.88
N HIS A 117 -1.44 -13.39 -13.00
CA HIS A 117 -1.13 -11.96 -13.10
C HIS A 117 -2.25 -11.20 -13.79
N SER A 118 -1.92 -10.11 -14.48
CA SER A 118 -2.87 -9.21 -15.16
C SER A 118 -3.22 -9.69 -16.56
N GLU A 119 -2.84 -10.92 -16.94
CA GLU A 119 -3.28 -11.49 -18.20
C GLU A 119 -4.81 -11.55 -18.25
N ASN A 120 -5.36 -11.25 -19.42
CA ASN A 120 -6.80 -11.30 -19.65
C ASN A 120 -7.17 -12.66 -20.28
N PRO A 121 -7.79 -13.58 -19.52
CA PRO A 121 -8.14 -14.91 -20.04
C PRO A 121 -9.39 -14.94 -20.93
N VAL A 122 -10.10 -13.82 -21.12
CA VAL A 122 -11.43 -13.81 -21.75
C VAL A 122 -11.41 -14.35 -23.19
N ALA A 123 -10.39 -14.00 -23.98
CA ALA A 123 -10.29 -14.47 -25.36
C ALA A 123 -10.10 -16.01 -25.43
N GLN A 124 -9.28 -16.56 -24.53
CA GLN A 124 -9.04 -18.00 -24.41
C GLN A 124 -10.30 -18.73 -23.93
N LEU A 125 -10.97 -18.19 -22.91
CA LEU A 125 -12.21 -18.72 -22.36
C LEU A 125 -13.35 -18.76 -23.39
N LYS A 126 -13.51 -17.69 -24.19
CA LYS A 126 -14.47 -17.66 -25.31
C LYS A 126 -14.17 -18.74 -26.35
N ASN A 127 -12.89 -18.95 -26.67
CA ASN A 127 -12.48 -20.00 -27.58
C ASN A 127 -12.78 -21.41 -27.03
N GLN A 128 -12.52 -21.64 -25.73
CA GLN A 128 -12.87 -22.88 -25.04
C GLN A 128 -14.36 -23.19 -25.11
N LEU A 129 -15.20 -22.20 -24.80
CA LEU A 129 -16.63 -22.36 -24.83
C LEU A 129 -17.16 -22.62 -26.24
N ASN A 130 -16.70 -21.86 -27.24
CA ASN A 130 -17.08 -22.09 -28.64
C ASN A 130 -16.74 -23.53 -29.09
N TYR A 131 -15.54 -24.00 -28.76
CA TYR A 131 -15.13 -25.37 -29.08
C TYR A 131 -16.02 -26.43 -28.41
N LEU A 132 -16.34 -26.27 -27.13
CA LEU A 132 -17.23 -27.19 -26.41
C LEU A 132 -18.63 -27.20 -27.03
N ILE A 133 -19.17 -26.04 -27.41
CA ILE A 133 -20.49 -25.89 -28.04
C ILE A 133 -20.54 -26.53 -29.43
N GLU A 134 -19.50 -26.34 -30.25
CA GLU A 134 -19.40 -26.95 -31.58
C GLU A 134 -19.41 -28.48 -31.54
N GLN A 135 -18.91 -29.08 -30.45
CA GLN A 135 -18.91 -30.53 -30.23
C GLN A 135 -20.29 -31.10 -29.85
N ARG A 136 -21.32 -30.27 -29.66
CA ARG A 136 -22.64 -30.73 -29.21
C ARG A 136 -23.39 -31.44 -30.35
N SER A 137 -23.79 -32.69 -30.10
CA SER A 137 -24.51 -33.55 -31.05
C SER A 137 -25.94 -33.08 -31.38
N GLU A 138 -26.61 -32.39 -30.45
CA GLU A 138 -27.98 -31.89 -30.61
C GLU A 138 -28.00 -30.51 -31.27
N LYS A 139 -27.92 -30.47 -32.60
CA LYS A 139 -28.15 -29.25 -33.38
C LYS A 139 -29.59 -28.75 -33.14
N GLY A 140 -29.75 -27.59 -32.50
CA GLY A 140 -31.03 -26.86 -32.45
C GLY A 140 -31.55 -26.43 -31.08
N LYS A 141 -30.93 -26.85 -29.95
CA LYS A 141 -31.21 -26.24 -28.64
C LYS A 141 -30.25 -25.08 -28.40
N GLU A 142 -30.78 -23.87 -28.32
CA GLU A 142 -30.03 -22.71 -27.83
C GLU A 142 -29.57 -22.96 -26.39
N VAL A 143 -28.30 -22.67 -26.12
CA VAL A 143 -27.71 -22.69 -24.77
C VAL A 143 -27.56 -21.24 -24.33
N ASP A 144 -28.02 -20.94 -23.13
CA ASP A 144 -27.76 -19.64 -22.52
C ASP A 144 -26.29 -19.58 -22.08
N ILE A 145 -25.49 -18.74 -22.75
CA ILE A 145 -24.06 -18.59 -22.48
C ILE A 145 -23.79 -17.22 -21.88
N ASN A 146 -23.30 -17.22 -20.65
CA ASN A 146 -22.92 -16.01 -19.94
C ASN A 146 -21.43 -16.01 -19.63
N TYR A 147 -20.82 -14.83 -19.67
CA TYR A 147 -19.42 -14.63 -19.32
C TYR A 147 -19.33 -13.78 -18.07
N LYS A 148 -18.43 -14.14 -17.17
CA LYS A 148 -18.18 -13.39 -15.94
C LYS A 148 -16.70 -13.37 -15.64
N ALA A 149 -16.23 -12.26 -15.09
CA ALA A 149 -14.89 -12.15 -14.54
C ALA A 149 -14.96 -11.81 -13.05
N LEU A 150 -14.10 -12.43 -12.25
CA LEU A 150 -13.90 -12.09 -10.85
C LEU A 150 -12.41 -11.91 -10.58
N SER A 151 -12.05 -10.90 -9.79
CA SER A 151 -10.68 -10.76 -9.30
C SER A 151 -10.43 -11.64 -8.08
N TRP A 152 -9.18 -12.04 -7.85
CA TRP A 152 -8.79 -12.74 -6.62
C TRP A 152 -9.11 -11.94 -5.36
N THR A 153 -8.98 -10.62 -5.42
CA THR A 153 -9.39 -9.72 -4.33
C THR A 153 -10.89 -9.82 -4.07
N MET A 154 -11.74 -9.87 -5.10
CA MET A 154 -13.18 -10.10 -4.93
C MET A 154 -13.49 -11.46 -4.31
N ILE A 155 -12.81 -12.53 -4.75
CA ILE A 155 -12.97 -13.87 -4.16
C ILE A 155 -12.64 -13.84 -2.66
N LEU A 156 -11.53 -13.22 -2.29
CA LEU A 156 -11.12 -13.13 -0.89
C LEU A 156 -12.09 -12.27 -0.07
N SER A 157 -12.47 -11.10 -0.58
CA SER A 157 -13.26 -10.12 0.18
C SER A 157 -14.75 -10.48 0.26
N LYS A 158 -15.32 -11.08 -0.79
CA LYS A 158 -16.76 -11.40 -0.86
C LYS A 158 -17.10 -12.83 -0.47
N LEU A 159 -16.13 -13.76 -0.50
CA LEU A 159 -16.38 -15.17 -0.20
C LEU A 159 -15.53 -15.69 0.96
N ILE A 160 -14.20 -15.75 0.78
CA ILE A 160 -13.31 -16.46 1.71
C ILE A 160 -13.34 -15.83 3.11
N ILE A 161 -13.12 -14.52 3.21
CA ILE A 161 -13.05 -13.82 4.49
C ILE A 161 -14.42 -13.77 5.20
N PRO A 162 -15.54 -13.44 4.53
CA PRO A 162 -16.87 -13.54 5.13
C PRO A 162 -17.18 -14.94 5.66
N HIS A 163 -16.86 -16.00 4.91
CA HIS A 163 -17.05 -17.39 5.34
C HIS A 163 -16.23 -17.71 6.59
N ILE A 164 -14.94 -17.35 6.62
CA ILE A 164 -14.09 -17.50 7.81
C ILE A 164 -14.68 -16.76 9.01
N ASN A 165 -15.12 -15.51 8.80
CA ASN A 165 -15.66 -14.66 9.86
C ASN A 165 -16.99 -15.21 10.42
N TYR A 166 -17.86 -15.75 9.57
CA TYR A 166 -19.11 -16.38 9.98
C TYR A 166 -18.86 -17.54 10.96
N HIS A 167 -17.80 -18.31 10.71
CA HIS A 167 -17.43 -19.46 11.54
C HIS A 167 -16.52 -19.12 12.73
N LYS A 168 -16.11 -17.86 12.96
CA LYS A 168 -15.20 -17.48 14.07
C LYS A 168 -15.69 -17.92 15.45
N LYS A 169 -17.01 -17.93 15.67
CA LYS A 169 -17.64 -18.35 16.94
C LYS A 169 -18.11 -19.81 16.94
N SER A 170 -17.91 -20.54 15.84
CA SER A 170 -18.27 -21.94 15.73
C SER A 170 -17.18 -22.84 16.33
N ALA A 171 -17.60 -23.96 16.92
CA ALA A 171 -16.68 -25.01 17.36
C ALA A 171 -15.95 -25.68 16.17
N MET A 172 -16.54 -25.64 14.97
CA MET A 172 -15.90 -26.08 13.73
C MET A 172 -15.38 -24.86 12.96
N GLN A 173 -14.07 -24.69 12.98
CA GLN A 173 -13.36 -23.70 12.19
C GLN A 173 -13.29 -24.15 10.71
N PRO A 174 -13.39 -23.24 9.73
CA PRO A 174 -13.34 -23.59 8.32
C PRO A 174 -11.87 -23.77 7.91
N VAL A 175 -11.35 -24.97 8.14
CA VAL A 175 -9.92 -25.27 7.99
C VAL A 175 -9.45 -25.00 6.56
N TRP A 176 -10.23 -25.38 5.55
CA TRP A 176 -9.85 -25.23 4.14
C TRP A 176 -9.79 -23.76 3.73
N ALA A 177 -10.80 -22.97 4.08
CA ALA A 177 -10.82 -21.54 3.80
C ALA A 177 -9.67 -20.79 4.50
N ASN A 178 -9.35 -21.15 5.75
CA ASN A 178 -8.21 -20.57 6.46
C ASN A 178 -6.89 -20.92 5.78
N ASN A 179 -6.67 -22.18 5.41
CA ASN A 179 -5.47 -22.61 4.72
C ASN A 179 -5.33 -21.94 3.35
N PHE A 180 -6.42 -21.73 2.62
CA PHE A 180 -6.41 -21.01 1.35
C PHE A 180 -6.03 -19.54 1.55
N LYS A 181 -6.65 -18.86 2.51
CA LYS A 181 -6.28 -17.47 2.86
C LYS A 181 -4.79 -17.36 3.25
N ASP A 182 -4.27 -18.30 4.03
CA ASP A 182 -2.87 -18.31 4.45
C ASP A 182 -1.91 -18.64 3.28
N TYR A 183 -2.33 -19.49 2.33
CA TYR A 183 -1.60 -19.76 1.09
C TYR A 183 -1.49 -18.48 0.25
N ILE A 184 -2.62 -17.77 0.07
CA ILE A 184 -2.63 -16.47 -0.61
C ILE A 184 -1.77 -15.44 0.11
N ALA A 185 -1.83 -15.37 1.44
CA ALA A 185 -1.03 -14.45 2.23
C ALA A 185 0.49 -14.70 2.09
N THR A 186 0.89 -15.93 1.76
CA THR A 186 2.30 -16.31 1.58
C THR A 186 2.80 -15.96 0.18
N HIS A 187 1.97 -16.19 -0.84
CA HIS A 187 2.39 -16.15 -2.25
C HIS A 187 1.88 -14.95 -3.04
N TYR A 188 0.83 -14.29 -2.56
CA TYR A 188 0.04 -13.28 -3.28
C TYR A 188 -0.53 -12.20 -2.34
N THR A 189 0.34 -11.64 -1.50
CA THR A 189 -0.01 -10.61 -0.49
C THR A 189 -0.79 -9.42 -1.04
N ASP A 190 -0.53 -9.05 -2.29
CA ASP A 190 -1.20 -7.93 -2.96
C ASP A 190 -2.71 -8.16 -3.13
N TRP A 191 -3.16 -9.41 -3.27
CA TRP A 191 -4.58 -9.73 -3.47
C TRP A 191 -5.39 -9.68 -2.19
N LEU A 192 -4.74 -9.79 -1.02
CA LEU A 192 -5.44 -9.68 0.25
C LEU A 192 -6.14 -8.33 0.34
N PRO A 193 -7.46 -8.32 0.61
CA PRO A 193 -8.18 -7.07 0.77
C PRO A 193 -7.58 -6.32 1.96
N VAL A 194 -7.36 -5.04 1.76
CA VAL A 194 -6.77 -4.17 2.78
C VAL A 194 -7.85 -3.86 3.81
N PRO A 195 -7.77 -4.37 5.04
CA PRO A 195 -8.77 -4.06 6.06
C PRO A 195 -8.78 -2.57 6.36
N THR A 196 -9.95 -2.04 6.71
CA THR A 196 -10.08 -0.71 7.29
C THR A 196 -9.36 -0.65 8.65
N LEU A 197 -8.77 0.49 9.00
CA LEU A 197 -7.97 0.68 10.20
C LEU A 197 -8.76 0.42 11.49
N ASP A 198 -10.09 0.61 11.49
CA ASP A 198 -10.96 0.28 12.64
C ASP A 198 -11.00 -1.22 12.97
N LYS A 199 -10.52 -2.08 12.07
CA LYS A 199 -10.48 -3.56 12.22
C LYS A 199 -9.08 -4.11 12.46
N VAL A 200 -8.08 -3.24 12.59
CA VAL A 200 -6.68 -3.63 12.76
C VAL A 200 -6.18 -3.06 14.09
N ASP A 201 -5.55 -3.91 14.90
CA ASP A 201 -4.88 -3.47 16.12
C ASP A 201 -3.66 -2.60 15.76
N PHE A 202 -3.25 -1.67 16.61
CA PHE A 202 -2.08 -0.85 16.33
C PHE A 202 -0.78 -1.62 16.61
N SER A 203 0.22 -1.48 15.73
CA SER A 203 1.57 -2.02 15.94
C SER A 203 2.62 -1.14 15.26
N THR A 204 3.74 -0.91 15.93
CA THR A 204 4.95 -0.26 15.39
C THR A 204 6.09 -1.24 15.13
N ASP A 205 5.88 -2.53 15.40
CA ASP A 205 6.88 -3.58 15.18
C ASP A 205 7.07 -3.83 13.66
N GLU A 206 8.31 -3.68 13.18
CA GLU A 206 8.69 -3.79 11.76
C GLU A 206 8.33 -5.15 11.16
N ASP A 207 8.47 -6.22 11.93
CA ASP A 207 8.20 -7.59 11.47
C ASP A 207 6.70 -7.96 11.59
N SER A 208 5.87 -7.04 12.08
CA SER A 208 4.46 -7.28 12.34
C SER A 208 3.63 -7.20 11.06
N VAL A 209 2.92 -8.30 10.74
CA VAL A 209 1.87 -8.33 9.71
C VAL A 209 0.84 -7.21 9.93
N THR A 210 0.55 -6.89 11.19
CA THR A 210 -0.36 -5.82 11.58
C THR A 210 0.12 -4.45 11.08
N LYS A 211 1.42 -4.14 11.27
CA LYS A 211 2.03 -2.90 10.76
C LYS A 211 1.91 -2.83 9.24
N GLN A 212 2.28 -3.90 8.54
CA GLN A 212 2.20 -3.98 7.08
C GLN A 212 0.78 -3.76 6.53
N LEU A 213 -0.24 -4.28 7.23
CA LEU A 213 -1.65 -4.06 6.86
C LEU A 213 -2.07 -2.60 7.05
N ILE A 214 -1.64 -1.96 8.15
CA ILE A 214 -1.88 -0.53 8.38
C ILE A 214 -1.21 0.30 7.30
N GLU A 215 0.05 0.02 6.96
CA GLU A 215 0.79 0.75 5.94
C GLU A 215 0.15 0.59 4.54
N LYS A 216 -0.26 -0.64 4.19
CA LYS A 216 -1.02 -0.91 2.95
C LYS A 216 -2.33 -0.12 2.93
N ARG A 217 -3.00 0.04 4.08
CA ARG A 217 -4.24 0.83 4.19
C ARG A 217 -3.99 2.32 4.07
N LEU A 218 -2.99 2.85 4.76
CA LEU A 218 -2.57 4.24 4.64
C LEU A 218 -2.16 4.61 3.22
N HIS A 219 -1.46 3.71 2.51
CA HIS A 219 -1.17 3.87 1.08
C HIS A 219 -2.45 3.93 0.23
N THR A 220 -3.46 3.11 0.55
CA THR A 220 -4.77 3.17 -0.12
C THR A 220 -5.47 4.51 0.16
N ILE A 221 -5.48 4.94 1.42
CA ILE A 221 -6.06 6.22 1.87
C ILE A 221 -5.40 7.40 1.14
N GLN A 222 -4.06 7.36 1.02
CA GLN A 222 -3.29 8.35 0.31
C GLN A 222 -3.78 8.56 -1.13
N GLY A 223 -4.19 7.49 -1.82
CA GLY A 223 -4.72 7.55 -3.18
C GLY A 223 -5.99 8.40 -3.33
N PHE A 224 -6.68 8.71 -2.23
CA PHE A 224 -7.86 9.60 -2.22
C PHE A 224 -7.53 11.06 -1.88
N THR A 225 -6.27 11.37 -1.52
CA THR A 225 -5.84 12.75 -1.23
C THR A 225 -5.66 13.55 -2.53
N ARG A 226 -5.79 14.89 -2.45
CA ARG A 226 -5.56 15.78 -3.61
C ARG A 226 -4.09 16.00 -3.95
N PHE A 227 -3.18 15.47 -3.15
CA PHE A 227 -1.75 15.65 -3.27
C PHE A 227 -1.12 14.91 -4.47
N GLY A 228 -1.90 14.10 -5.18
CA GLY A 228 -1.48 13.43 -6.40
C GLY A 228 -1.01 12.00 -6.15
N THR A 229 -0.59 11.32 -7.22
CA THR A 229 -0.13 9.94 -7.15
C THR A 229 1.27 9.91 -6.51
N PRO A 230 1.50 9.14 -5.43
CA PRO A 230 2.83 9.02 -4.83
C PRO A 230 3.88 8.62 -5.87
N ASN A 231 5.08 9.18 -5.75
CA ASN A 231 6.24 8.49 -6.28
C ASN A 231 6.42 7.23 -5.44
N TYR A 232 6.18 6.08 -6.06
CA TYR A 232 6.37 4.77 -5.42
C TYR A 232 7.83 4.66 -4.95
N TRP A 233 7.99 4.35 -3.65
CA TRP A 233 9.06 3.52 -3.12
C TRP A 233 10.50 3.99 -3.35
N VAL A 234 10.87 5.11 -2.74
CA VAL A 234 12.25 5.29 -2.27
C VAL A 234 12.29 4.88 -0.80
N GLY A 235 12.51 3.59 -0.53
CA GLY A 235 12.81 3.08 0.81
C GLY A 235 11.63 2.73 1.73
N GLY A 236 10.46 2.36 1.20
CA GLY A 236 9.34 1.82 2.01
C GLY A 236 8.54 2.83 2.82
N ARG A 237 8.68 4.13 2.53
CA ARG A 237 8.03 5.23 3.26
C ARG A 237 6.72 5.68 2.60
N ILE A 238 5.69 5.96 3.40
CA ILE A 238 4.42 6.53 2.93
C ILE A 238 4.58 8.05 2.85
N THR A 239 4.75 8.59 1.65
CA THR A 239 5.05 10.02 1.43
C THR A 239 3.97 10.68 0.58
N MET A 240 3.38 11.77 1.07
CA MET A 240 2.44 12.60 0.32
C MET A 240 3.21 13.73 -0.38
N PRO A 241 3.21 13.82 -1.72
CA PRO A 241 3.87 14.91 -2.41
C PRO A 241 3.10 16.22 -2.20
N ILE A 242 3.79 17.27 -1.78
CA ILE A 242 3.22 18.61 -1.60
C ILE A 242 4.00 19.60 -2.46
N ASP A 243 3.36 20.70 -2.86
CA ASP A 243 4.04 21.79 -3.58
C ASP A 243 3.81 23.12 -2.86
N PHE A 244 4.39 23.22 -1.67
CA PHE A 244 4.28 24.44 -0.87
C PHE A 244 5.38 25.46 -1.21
N GLY A 245 6.29 25.12 -2.13
CA GLY A 245 7.45 25.92 -2.50
C GLY A 245 8.57 25.97 -1.44
N TRP A 246 8.23 25.85 -0.15
CA TRP A 246 9.18 25.69 0.95
C TRP A 246 9.32 24.26 1.48
N ALA A 247 8.45 23.33 1.04
CA ALA A 247 8.55 21.90 1.27
C ALA A 247 7.94 21.14 0.07
N THR A 248 8.37 19.89 -0.12
CA THR A 248 8.00 19.05 -1.27
C THR A 248 7.33 17.73 -0.91
N GLU A 249 7.42 17.31 0.36
CA GLU A 249 6.81 16.06 0.81
C GLU A 249 6.40 16.13 2.28
N ALA A 250 5.38 15.35 2.62
CA ALA A 250 4.99 15.00 3.97
C ALA A 250 5.11 13.49 4.16
N LEU A 251 5.93 13.05 5.11
CA LEU A 251 6.06 11.65 5.49
C LEU A 251 4.97 11.27 6.50
N VAL A 252 4.30 10.15 6.29
CA VAL A 252 3.30 9.59 7.21
C VAL A 252 3.84 8.29 7.77
N GLN A 253 3.92 8.19 9.10
CA GLN A 253 4.47 7.01 9.77
C GLN A 253 3.71 6.67 11.06
N LEU A 254 3.79 5.40 11.46
CA LEU A 254 3.24 4.91 12.71
C LEU A 254 4.22 5.21 13.85
N THR A 255 3.73 5.75 14.96
CA THR A 255 4.57 6.02 16.13
C THR A 255 3.82 5.81 17.44
N LYS A 256 4.57 5.73 18.54
CA LYS A 256 4.03 5.89 19.89
C LYS A 256 4.46 7.23 20.44
N HIS A 257 3.51 8.15 20.57
CA HIS A 257 3.75 9.48 21.15
C HIS A 257 3.18 9.54 22.56
N HIS A 258 3.99 9.87 23.57
CA HIS A 258 3.59 9.84 24.99
C HIS A 258 2.87 8.54 25.42
N ASN A 259 3.38 7.39 24.95
CA ASN A 259 2.78 6.05 25.13
C ASN A 259 1.38 5.85 24.51
N ARG A 260 0.94 6.76 23.62
CA ARG A 260 -0.30 6.64 22.85
C ARG A 260 0.00 6.32 21.40
N ASN A 261 -0.86 5.50 20.80
CA ASN A 261 -0.76 5.13 19.39
C ASN A 261 -1.10 6.34 18.51
N ALA A 262 -0.19 6.70 17.62
CA ALA A 262 -0.34 7.88 16.79
C ALA A 262 0.14 7.63 15.35
N ILE A 263 -0.40 8.45 14.44
CA ILE A 263 0.18 8.73 13.15
C ILE A 263 1.00 10.01 13.30
N GLN A 264 2.28 9.94 12.92
CA GLN A 264 3.14 11.10 12.82
C GLN A 264 3.20 11.55 11.36
N ILE A 265 2.93 12.83 11.14
CA ILE A 265 3.16 13.51 9.87
C ILE A 265 4.41 14.36 10.03
N THR A 266 5.46 14.09 9.23
CA THR A 266 6.69 14.85 9.22
C THR A 266 6.82 15.66 7.94
N ILE A 267 7.08 16.96 8.06
CA ILE A 267 7.33 17.87 6.93
C ILE A 267 8.67 18.56 7.16
N TRP A 268 9.46 18.75 6.10
CA TRP A 268 10.76 19.41 6.19
C TRP A 268 10.79 20.78 5.47
N PRO A 269 10.34 21.88 6.13
CA PRO A 269 10.53 23.22 5.60
C PRO A 269 12.01 23.57 5.38
N ALA A 270 12.29 24.22 4.25
CA ALA A 270 13.62 24.72 3.90
C ALA A 270 14.73 23.64 3.78
N ASP A 271 14.36 22.39 3.48
CA ASP A 271 15.32 21.29 3.33
C ASP A 271 16.40 21.54 2.26
N THR A 272 16.08 22.38 1.26
CA THR A 272 17.03 22.90 0.27
C THR A 272 17.24 24.41 0.42
N LYS A 273 18.38 24.92 -0.06
CA LYS A 273 18.61 26.38 -0.12
C LYS A 273 17.49 27.12 -0.88
N ALA A 274 17.00 26.55 -1.99
CA ALA A 274 15.93 27.15 -2.78
C ALA A 274 14.64 27.31 -1.96
N GLN A 275 14.25 26.27 -1.23
CA GLN A 275 13.12 26.32 -0.29
C GLN A 275 13.39 27.30 0.86
N GLY A 276 14.62 27.37 1.37
CA GLY A 276 15.02 28.29 2.43
C GLY A 276 14.76 29.76 2.10
N TYR A 277 14.92 30.19 0.84
CA TYR A 277 14.55 31.55 0.42
C TYR A 277 13.07 31.88 0.66
N ARG A 278 12.18 30.88 0.69
CA ARG A 278 10.73 31.07 0.95
C ARG A 278 10.40 31.14 2.44
N ILE A 279 11.29 30.68 3.31
CA ILE A 279 11.14 30.67 4.77
C ILE A 279 11.87 31.86 5.41
N PHE A 280 13.18 31.99 5.19
CA PHE A 280 14.02 32.97 5.89
C PHE A 280 13.78 34.44 5.47
N TYR A 281 12.96 34.68 4.44
CA TYR A 281 12.59 36.02 3.97
C TYR A 281 11.17 36.43 4.41
N LYS A 282 10.54 35.66 5.29
CA LYS A 282 9.25 35.94 5.93
C LYS A 282 9.38 35.99 7.45
N GLY A 283 8.30 36.29 8.17
CA GLY A 283 8.24 36.09 9.61
C GLY A 283 8.45 34.61 9.95
N MET A 284 9.17 34.34 11.05
CA MET A 284 9.47 32.98 11.50
C MET A 284 8.85 32.67 12.86
N ASP A 285 7.80 33.39 13.27
CA ASP A 285 7.16 33.17 14.58
C ASP A 285 6.57 31.76 14.70
N TRP A 286 6.21 31.14 13.56
CA TRP A 286 5.69 29.78 13.49
C TRP A 286 6.64 28.72 14.06
N VAL A 287 7.97 28.97 14.11
CA VAL A 287 8.96 28.02 14.65
C VAL A 287 8.81 27.81 16.16
N ASN A 288 8.04 28.67 16.83
CA ASN A 288 7.73 28.57 18.25
C ASN A 288 6.36 27.93 18.52
N ALA A 289 5.62 27.54 17.49
CA ALA A 289 4.35 26.85 17.66
C ALA A 289 4.58 25.45 18.26
N THR A 290 3.79 25.11 19.27
CA THR A 290 3.77 23.78 19.92
C THR A 290 2.50 23.00 19.60
N SER A 291 1.58 23.60 18.83
CA SER A 291 0.35 22.97 18.41
C SER A 291 -0.12 23.50 17.06
N LEU A 292 -0.89 22.68 16.37
CA LEU A 292 -1.50 22.98 15.08
C LEU A 292 -3.03 22.86 15.19
N THR A 293 -3.71 23.99 14.98
CA THR A 293 -5.17 24.00 14.88
C THR A 293 -5.59 23.62 13.47
N THR A 294 -6.51 22.66 13.35
CA THR A 294 -7.10 22.19 12.10
C THR A 294 -8.63 22.24 12.19
N SER A 295 -9.33 21.93 11.10
CA SER A 295 -10.79 21.69 11.12
C SER A 295 -11.20 20.52 12.02
N ASP A 296 -10.29 19.58 12.24
CA ASP A 296 -10.57 18.28 12.85
C ASP A 296 -10.11 18.22 14.32
N GLY A 297 -9.37 19.23 14.78
CA GLY A 297 -8.92 19.34 16.16
C GLY A 297 -7.65 20.15 16.33
N LEU A 298 -7.15 20.15 17.57
CA LEU A 298 -5.85 20.70 17.95
C LEU A 298 -4.86 19.54 18.11
N TYR A 299 -3.77 19.58 17.35
CA TYR A 299 -2.72 18.56 17.39
C TYR A 299 -1.44 19.12 18.00
N GLU A 300 -0.69 18.25 18.67
CA GLU A 300 0.67 18.56 19.13
C GLU A 300 1.60 18.69 17.93
N LEU A 301 2.50 19.67 17.99
CA LEU A 301 3.43 20.01 16.93
C LEU A 301 4.81 20.22 17.53
N ASP A 302 5.77 19.42 17.08
CA ASP A 302 7.18 19.62 17.40
C ASP A 302 7.92 20.19 16.19
N ILE A 303 8.82 21.14 16.43
CA ILE A 303 9.61 21.80 15.38
C ILE A 303 11.08 21.80 15.78
N TYR A 304 11.89 21.02 15.09
CA TYR A 304 13.33 20.89 15.34
C TYR A 304 14.13 21.53 14.21
N PRO A 305 14.91 22.59 14.46
CA PRO A 305 15.82 23.11 13.45
C PRO A 305 16.95 22.10 13.15
N TYR A 306 17.49 22.15 11.94
CA TYR A 306 18.68 21.37 11.56
C TYR A 306 19.51 22.06 10.48
N VAL A 307 20.81 21.78 10.44
CA VAL A 307 21.70 22.15 9.33
C VAL A 307 22.05 20.91 8.55
N LYS A 308 21.64 20.83 7.29
CA LYS A 308 21.88 19.67 6.42
C LYS A 308 23.12 19.85 5.57
N PHE A 309 23.94 18.81 5.54
CA PHE A 309 25.11 18.68 4.67
C PHE A 309 24.81 17.66 3.57
N SER A 310 24.97 18.09 2.33
CA SER A 310 24.63 17.29 1.16
C SER A 310 25.70 17.37 0.07
N HIS A 311 25.68 16.42 -0.87
CA HIS A 311 26.62 16.37 -2.00
C HIS A 311 25.88 16.48 -3.35
N VAL A 312 26.46 15.95 -4.43
CA VAL A 312 25.88 15.88 -5.79
C VAL A 312 24.37 15.58 -5.74
N MET A 313 23.59 16.41 -6.43
CA MET A 313 22.13 16.31 -6.53
C MET A 313 21.40 16.35 -5.18
N GLY A 314 21.97 16.99 -4.15
CA GLY A 314 21.31 17.15 -2.86
C GLY A 314 21.24 15.88 -2.01
N LYS A 315 22.03 14.85 -2.36
CA LYS A 315 22.13 13.61 -1.56
C LYS A 315 22.55 13.95 -0.13
N TRP A 316 21.70 13.65 0.84
CA TRP A 316 21.97 13.82 2.26
C TRP A 316 23.17 12.97 2.71
N ILE A 317 24.08 13.59 3.47
CA ILE A 317 25.29 12.94 3.99
C ILE A 317 25.30 12.98 5.52
N GLY A 318 24.93 14.12 6.10
CA GLY A 318 24.88 14.32 7.55
C GLY A 318 24.11 15.59 7.90
N ALA A 319 23.85 15.81 9.19
CA ALA A 319 23.17 17.00 9.67
C ALA A 319 23.64 17.38 11.07
N ILE A 320 23.56 18.67 11.40
CA ILE A 320 23.53 19.13 12.80
C ILE A 320 22.06 19.15 13.22
N ASN A 321 21.65 18.25 14.11
CA ASN A 321 20.27 18.20 14.60
C ASN A 321 20.18 18.90 15.96
N PHE A 322 19.30 19.90 16.07
CA PHE A 322 19.05 20.58 17.33
C PHE A 322 17.86 19.90 18.02
N ASN A 323 18.16 18.81 18.74
CA ASN A 323 17.20 18.08 19.58
C ASN A 323 16.67 18.94 20.75
N ASP A 324 15.82 18.37 21.61
CA ASP A 324 15.23 19.07 22.76
C ASP A 324 16.23 19.87 23.60
N GLU A 325 17.44 19.35 23.81
CA GLU A 325 18.49 20.00 24.60
C GLU A 325 19.03 21.27 23.92
N PHE A 326 19.12 21.26 22.58
CA PHE A 326 19.73 22.33 21.79
C PHE A 326 18.74 23.10 20.91
N GLN A 327 17.44 22.87 21.06
CA GLN A 327 16.40 23.42 20.19
C GLN A 327 16.42 24.96 20.16
N ASP A 328 16.49 25.61 21.32
CA ASP A 328 16.53 27.07 21.43
C ASP A 328 17.78 27.67 20.77
N ARG A 329 18.92 26.99 20.91
CA ARG A 329 20.17 27.37 20.23
C ARG A 329 20.01 27.26 18.72
N GLY A 330 19.41 26.16 18.26
CA GLY A 330 19.12 25.96 16.85
C GLY A 330 18.20 27.06 16.30
N LYS A 331 17.14 27.44 17.02
CA LYS A 331 16.25 28.55 16.64
C LYS A 331 16.98 29.89 16.55
N GLN A 332 17.85 30.19 17.52
CA GLN A 332 18.69 31.40 17.50
C GLN A 332 19.70 31.40 16.35
N PHE A 333 20.22 30.22 15.96
CA PHE A 333 21.10 30.08 14.81
C PHE A 333 20.34 30.25 13.48
N HIS A 334 19.08 29.83 13.41
CA HIS A 334 18.21 29.88 12.23
C HIS A 334 17.66 31.28 11.95
N THR A 335 18.56 32.20 11.58
CA THR A 335 18.22 33.56 11.15
C THR A 335 18.47 33.75 9.66
N ARG A 336 17.83 34.76 9.05
CA ARG A 336 18.12 35.17 7.67
C ARG A 336 19.61 35.45 7.43
N LYS A 337 20.27 36.11 8.38
CA LYS A 337 21.69 36.43 8.31
C LYS A 337 22.54 35.16 8.21
N ASN A 338 22.26 34.18 9.06
CA ASN A 338 22.99 32.92 9.05
C ASN A 338 22.65 32.06 7.84
N PHE A 339 21.39 32.05 7.39
CA PHE A 339 21.00 31.43 6.13
C PHE A 339 21.82 31.99 4.95
N GLU A 340 21.92 33.31 4.80
CA GLU A 340 22.71 33.94 3.73
C GLU A 340 24.23 33.67 3.88
N LYS A 341 24.72 33.55 5.13
CA LYS A 341 26.13 33.30 5.45
C LYS A 341 26.56 31.85 5.16
N PHE A 342 25.73 30.87 5.51
CA PHE A 342 26.10 29.44 5.51
C PHE A 342 25.51 28.65 4.35
N CYS A 343 24.27 28.92 3.91
CA CYS A 343 23.60 28.11 2.91
C CYS A 343 24.11 28.39 1.51
N LYS A 344 25.07 27.58 1.04
CA LYS A 344 25.62 27.60 -0.32
C LYS A 344 26.45 26.32 -0.56
N SER A 345 27.02 26.21 -1.76
CA SER A 345 28.13 25.28 -2.00
C SER A 345 29.38 25.86 -1.35
N TRP A 346 30.15 24.97 -0.71
CA TRP A 346 31.47 25.26 -0.17
C TRP A 346 32.46 24.27 -0.80
N ASP A 347 33.38 24.80 -1.61
CA ASP A 347 34.42 24.00 -2.21
C ASP A 347 35.48 23.63 -1.15
N ARG A 348 36.23 22.56 -1.38
CA ARG A 348 37.21 22.04 -0.41
C ARG A 348 38.23 23.08 0.05
N GLY A 349 38.59 24.01 -0.83
CA GLY A 349 39.48 25.13 -0.50
C GLY A 349 38.90 26.10 0.53
N ASP A 350 37.57 26.21 0.60
CA ASP A 350 36.86 27.13 1.49
C ASP A 350 36.45 26.47 2.82
N TRP A 351 36.69 25.16 2.99
CA TRP A 351 36.32 24.44 4.21
C TRP A 351 36.96 25.01 5.48
N PRO A 352 38.22 25.47 5.50
CA PRO A 352 38.78 26.12 6.69
C PRO A 352 38.00 27.39 7.11
N GLU A 353 37.50 28.17 6.14
CA GLU A 353 36.65 29.33 6.43
C GLU A 353 35.30 28.89 6.99
N LEU A 354 34.68 27.87 6.38
CA LEU A 354 33.43 27.30 6.85
C LEU A 354 33.53 26.77 8.29
N GLU A 355 34.59 26.00 8.56
CA GLU A 355 34.88 25.45 9.88
C GLU A 355 35.04 26.55 10.92
N GLN A 356 35.84 27.57 10.63
CA GLN A 356 36.00 28.73 11.52
C GLN A 356 34.66 29.46 11.74
N LYS A 357 33.81 29.56 10.71
CA LYS A 357 32.49 30.18 10.85
C LYS A 357 31.58 29.38 11.78
N PHE A 358 31.58 28.05 11.71
CA PHE A 358 30.80 27.23 12.63
C PHE A 358 31.38 27.24 14.05
N ASP A 359 32.71 27.18 14.20
CA ASP A 359 33.39 27.25 15.50
C ASP A 359 33.11 28.57 16.24
N ASN A 360 32.88 29.65 15.51
CA ASN A 360 32.52 30.94 16.12
C ASN A 360 31.05 31.03 16.55
N GLU A 361 30.15 30.21 15.97
CA GLU A 361 28.71 30.26 16.27
C GLU A 361 28.31 29.20 17.30
N PHE A 362 29.04 28.09 17.37
CA PHE A 362 28.80 27.02 18.35
C PHE A 362 29.81 27.12 19.51
N SER A 363 29.33 27.00 20.75
CA SER A 363 30.19 27.01 21.93
C SER A 363 31.05 25.74 22.00
N GLU A 364 32.12 25.75 22.81
CA GLU A 364 32.93 24.56 23.10
C GLU A 364 32.11 23.37 23.65
N GLU A 365 30.91 23.63 24.18
CA GLU A 365 30.00 22.63 24.72
C GLU A 365 29.19 21.88 23.66
N PHE A 366 29.22 22.30 22.38
CA PHE A 366 28.49 21.64 21.29
C PHE A 366 29.41 21.31 20.12
N ASP A 367 29.80 20.04 20.03
CA ASP A 367 30.66 19.53 18.96
C ASP A 367 29.87 19.29 17.67
N TRP A 368 29.72 20.35 16.88
CA TRP A 368 29.03 20.29 15.59
C TRP A 368 29.71 19.34 14.59
N ARG A 369 31.02 19.08 14.71
CA ARG A 369 31.73 18.16 13.81
C ARG A 369 31.35 16.72 14.10
N ALA A 370 31.26 16.36 15.37
CA ALA A 370 30.78 15.05 15.79
C ALA A 370 29.32 14.83 15.36
N GLU A 371 28.45 15.80 15.63
CA GLU A 371 27.01 15.72 15.29
C GLU A 371 26.80 15.55 13.77
N SER A 372 27.52 16.32 12.95
CA SER A 372 27.41 16.25 11.49
C SER A 372 28.18 15.11 10.83
N GLY A 373 29.06 14.42 11.57
CA GLY A 373 30.03 13.49 11.00
C GLY A 373 31.05 14.15 10.07
N TRP A 374 31.38 15.43 10.29
CA TRP A 374 32.16 16.27 9.38
C TRP A 374 33.49 15.63 8.95
N ASP A 375 34.24 15.08 9.91
CA ASP A 375 35.57 14.54 9.67
C ASP A 375 35.57 13.29 8.76
N PRO A 376 34.86 12.20 9.11
CA PRO A 376 34.81 11.00 8.26
C PRO A 376 34.09 11.27 6.93
N GLU A 377 33.05 12.09 6.91
CA GLU A 377 32.23 12.29 5.71
C GLU A 377 32.76 13.36 4.75
N PHE A 378 33.52 14.35 5.22
CA PHE A 378 34.01 15.43 4.36
C PHE A 378 35.52 15.53 4.40
N ARG A 379 36.10 15.91 5.54
CA ARG A 379 37.52 16.26 5.66
C ARG A 379 38.46 15.14 5.17
N HIS A 380 38.20 13.92 5.61
CA HIS A 380 39.00 12.73 5.29
C HIS A 380 38.42 11.89 4.13
N SER A 381 37.42 12.43 3.44
CA SER A 381 36.83 11.79 2.27
C SER A 381 37.48 12.27 0.97
N GLY A 382 37.07 11.64 -0.15
CA GLY A 382 37.40 12.09 -1.51
C GLY A 382 36.49 13.20 -2.05
N ARG A 383 35.57 13.76 -1.23
CA ARG A 383 34.65 14.81 -1.67
C ARG A 383 35.38 16.15 -1.85
N ASN A 384 34.94 16.94 -2.83
CA ASN A 384 35.58 18.22 -3.18
C ASN A 384 34.70 19.45 -2.92
N PHE A 385 33.45 19.24 -2.53
CA PHE A 385 32.54 20.31 -2.15
C PHE A 385 31.45 19.75 -1.22
N VAL A 386 30.73 20.66 -0.57
CA VAL A 386 29.53 20.36 0.24
C VAL A 386 28.46 21.42 0.01
N PHE A 387 27.22 21.01 -0.13
CA PHE A 387 26.07 21.90 -0.09
C PHE A 387 25.49 21.95 1.31
N ILE A 388 25.29 23.16 1.82
CA ILE A 388 24.65 23.40 3.12
C ILE A 388 23.27 24.02 2.92
N SER A 389 22.28 23.48 3.62
CA SER A 389 20.95 24.06 3.82
C SER A 389 20.60 24.09 5.30
N MET A 390 19.69 24.99 5.67
CA MET A 390 19.16 25.14 7.03
C MET A 390 17.66 24.90 6.94
N GLY A 391 17.17 23.92 7.68
CA GLY A 391 15.80 23.45 7.59
C GLY A 391 15.18 23.25 8.96
N PHE A 392 13.93 22.82 8.94
CA PHE A 392 13.16 22.46 10.12
C PHE A 392 12.54 21.09 9.90
N GLU A 393 12.56 20.23 10.90
CA GLU A 393 11.75 19.01 10.93
C GLU A 393 10.51 19.30 11.76
N CYS A 394 9.34 19.19 11.15
CA CYS A 394 8.06 19.50 11.78
C CYS A 394 7.25 18.22 11.91
N ASN A 395 6.97 17.80 13.14
CA ASN A 395 6.28 16.56 13.48
C ASN A 395 4.92 16.85 14.08
N ILE A 396 3.86 16.38 13.43
CA ILE A 396 2.47 16.52 13.86
C ILE A 396 1.95 15.14 14.28
N PHE A 397 1.33 15.06 15.46
CA PHE A 397 0.85 13.78 16.00
C PHE A 397 -0.68 13.69 16.02
N ILE A 398 -1.23 12.82 15.16
CA ILE A 398 -2.66 12.51 15.11
C ILE A 398 -2.91 11.22 15.87
N PRO A 399 -3.79 11.19 16.89
CA PRO A 399 -4.14 9.95 17.57
C PRO A 399 -4.70 8.92 16.58
N PHE A 400 -4.18 7.68 16.62
CA PHE A 400 -4.57 6.63 15.67
C PHE A 400 -6.08 6.35 15.69
N GLU A 401 -6.70 6.45 16.87
CA GLU A 401 -8.14 6.29 17.08
C GLU A 401 -8.98 7.28 16.25
N GLN A 402 -8.46 8.48 15.92
CA GLN A 402 -9.17 9.42 15.06
C GLN A 402 -9.23 8.93 13.61
N LEU A 403 -8.14 8.35 13.09
CA LEU A 403 -8.17 7.71 11.76
C LEU A 403 -9.10 6.50 11.75
N GLN A 404 -9.09 5.69 12.83
CA GLN A 404 -10.02 4.56 12.96
C GLN A 404 -11.49 5.04 12.97
N ALA A 405 -11.79 6.12 13.69
CA ALA A 405 -13.13 6.71 13.71
C ALA A 405 -13.53 7.27 12.34
N ALA A 406 -12.61 7.93 11.64
CA ALA A 406 -12.83 8.44 10.28
C ALA A 406 -13.17 7.30 9.31
N GLU A 407 -12.40 6.22 9.31
CA GLU A 407 -12.69 5.05 8.45
C GLU A 407 -13.92 4.26 8.86
N LYS A 408 -14.24 4.22 10.15
CA LYS A 408 -15.49 3.61 10.61
C LYS A 408 -16.70 4.38 10.09
N SER A 409 -16.61 5.71 10.01
CA SER A 409 -17.67 6.57 9.46
C SER A 409 -17.78 6.48 7.94
N ASP A 410 -16.65 6.29 7.26
CA ASP A 410 -16.55 6.12 5.82
C ASP A 410 -15.50 5.05 5.45
N PRO A 411 -15.93 3.79 5.27
CA PRO A 411 -15.03 2.68 4.94
C PRO A 411 -14.34 2.80 3.59
N SER A 412 -14.72 3.76 2.73
CA SER A 412 -14.00 4.02 1.48
C SER A 412 -12.62 4.63 1.73
N GLY A 413 -12.44 5.32 2.86
CA GLY A 413 -11.20 6.00 3.25
C GLY A 413 -11.15 7.48 2.90
N ASN A 414 -12.20 8.07 2.28
CA ASN A 414 -12.18 9.48 1.91
C ASN A 414 -12.16 10.41 3.14
N THR A 415 -12.93 10.10 4.19
CA THR A 415 -12.88 10.89 5.44
C THR A 415 -11.49 10.85 6.10
N ALA A 416 -10.84 9.68 6.12
CA ALA A 416 -9.47 9.56 6.65
C ALA A 416 -8.45 10.30 5.78
N ALA A 417 -8.62 10.29 4.46
CA ALA A 417 -7.80 11.07 3.54
C ALA A 417 -7.97 12.58 3.76
N ALA A 418 -9.20 13.04 3.94
CA ALA A 418 -9.50 14.44 4.25
C ALA A 418 -8.87 14.88 5.57
N LEU A 419 -8.91 14.05 6.62
CA LEU A 419 -8.24 14.32 7.89
C LEU A 419 -6.72 14.56 7.71
N LEU A 420 -6.04 13.65 7.00
CA LEU A 420 -4.61 13.79 6.72
C LEU A 420 -4.32 15.04 5.88
N GLN A 421 -5.15 15.28 4.86
CA GLN A 421 -5.02 16.42 3.97
C GLN A 421 -5.21 17.75 4.70
N ASN A 422 -6.29 17.91 5.46
CA ASN A 422 -6.58 19.12 6.22
C ASN A 422 -5.46 19.42 7.22
N THR A 423 -4.88 18.39 7.84
CA THR A 423 -3.76 18.55 8.76
C THR A 423 -2.52 19.10 8.05
N ILE A 424 -2.16 18.54 6.90
CA ILE A 424 -1.03 19.01 6.08
C ILE A 424 -1.25 20.44 5.55
N GLU A 425 -2.46 20.76 5.07
CA GLU A 425 -2.81 22.10 4.58
C GLU A 425 -2.88 23.15 5.70
N SER A 426 -3.28 22.75 6.91
CA SER A 426 -3.28 23.64 8.08
C SER A 426 -1.85 24.06 8.44
N PHE A 427 -0.88 23.15 8.29
CA PHE A 427 0.53 23.50 8.46
C PHE A 427 1.00 24.51 7.41
N GLN A 428 0.50 24.41 6.17
CA GLN A 428 0.80 25.42 5.16
C GLN A 428 0.29 26.80 5.54
N THR A 429 -0.89 26.85 6.15
CA THR A 429 -1.48 28.09 6.64
C THR A 429 -0.64 28.69 7.77
N LEU A 430 -0.20 27.87 8.73
CA LEU A 430 0.67 28.29 9.83
C LEU A 430 1.95 28.98 9.33
N VAL A 431 2.64 28.39 8.36
CA VAL A 431 3.90 28.93 7.80
C VAL A 431 3.68 30.21 6.96
N ASN A 432 2.49 30.38 6.37
CA ASN A 432 2.21 31.51 5.48
C ASN A 432 1.55 32.73 6.16
N GLN A 433 1.02 32.58 7.38
CA GLN A 433 0.40 33.67 8.15
C GLN A 433 1.41 34.63 8.81
N THR A 434 2.70 34.33 8.69
CA THR A 434 3.85 35.10 9.18
C THR A 434 4.73 35.58 8.02
#